data_AF-A0A7X8L3X0-F1
#
_entry.id   AF-A0A7X8L3X0-F1
#
_cell.length_a   1.000
_cell.length_b   1.000
_cell.length_c   1.000
_cell.angle_alpha   90.00
_cell.angle_beta   90.00
_cell.angle_gamma   90.00
#
_symmetry.space_group_name_H-M   'P 1'
#
loop_
_entity.id
_entity.type
_entity.pdbx_description
1 polymer ?
#
loop_
_entity_poly.entity_id
_entity_poly.type
_entity_poly.pdbx_seq_one_letter_code
_entity_poly.pdbx_strand_id
1 'polypeptide(L)'
;MFGYVEPDKPELKIREFDVFRGYYCSLCKTLGRNYGQVSRLTLNYDLAFLYVLLDSMSSLPINGKRQRCIAHPFKKRFVVFPNVFAEYSSDMNIILMYYNLEDKWSDEKNILGGTGALALKRAFKKTKKRHTEKCTAIENHLKALSDLEKQECDSIDEVAEEFGAIMREVFECKHIEDENDRKTLGWMGYNLGRWIYILDAYDDIEKDMKHNSYNPLVKQYDFKGDDISSFKETIREKVDFSLTYSLSEVEKAYSLLGVEKNKGILDNILYSGLIVKTDKVLHERGIKNEKESL
;
A
#
# COMPACT_ATOMS: atom_id res chain seq x y z
N MET A 1 -2.20 5.30 5.99
CA MET A 1 -1.26 4.87 4.93
C MET A 1 -1.55 3.59 4.13
N PHE A 2 -2.09 2.46 4.62
CA PHE A 2 -2.31 1.28 3.73
C PHE A 2 -3.70 1.23 3.08
N GLY A 3 -3.79 0.73 1.84
CA GLY A 3 -5.02 0.43 1.13
C GLY A 3 -5.40 1.43 0.04
N TYR A 4 -4.45 2.22 -0.47
CA TYR A 4 -4.68 3.19 -1.53
C TYR A 4 -4.58 2.59 -2.93
N VAL A 5 -3.82 1.50 -3.10
CA VAL A 5 -3.55 0.91 -4.41
C VAL A 5 -4.62 -0.13 -4.73
N GLU A 6 -5.75 0.33 -5.26
CA GLU A 6 -6.89 -0.51 -5.60
C GLU A 6 -7.26 -0.44 -7.08
N PRO A 7 -7.83 -1.51 -7.67
CA PRO A 7 -8.31 -1.46 -9.04
C PRO A 7 -9.56 -0.59 -9.16
N ASP A 8 -9.68 0.07 -10.30
CA ASP A 8 -10.92 0.69 -10.75
C ASP A 8 -11.88 -0.42 -11.24
N LYS A 9 -12.71 -0.92 -10.30
CA LYS A 9 -13.56 -2.11 -10.51
C LYS A 9 -14.55 -1.95 -11.68
N PRO A 10 -15.24 -0.82 -11.87
CA PRO A 10 -16.06 -0.56 -13.06
C PRO A 10 -15.34 -0.80 -14.40
N GLU A 11 -14.06 -0.45 -14.47
CA GLU A 11 -13.26 -0.52 -15.71
C GLU A 11 -12.49 -1.84 -15.88
N LEU A 12 -12.62 -2.79 -14.93
CA LEU A 12 -12.04 -4.13 -15.07
C LEU A 12 -12.97 -5.06 -15.86
N LYS A 13 -12.40 -5.79 -16.84
CA LYS A 13 -13.15 -6.91 -17.44
C LYS A 13 -13.46 -7.94 -16.37
N ILE A 14 -14.64 -8.57 -16.47
CA ILE A 14 -15.09 -9.59 -15.49
C ILE A 14 -14.04 -10.69 -15.29
N ARG A 15 -13.37 -11.13 -16.37
CA ARG A 15 -12.29 -12.13 -16.31
C ARG A 15 -11.07 -11.65 -15.50
N GLU A 16 -10.68 -10.39 -15.66
CA GLU A 16 -9.53 -9.76 -15.00
C GLU A 16 -9.87 -9.54 -13.52
N PHE A 17 -11.09 -9.10 -13.22
CA PHE A 17 -11.58 -9.01 -11.85
C PHE A 17 -11.62 -10.37 -11.13
N ASP A 18 -12.04 -11.44 -11.81
CA ASP A 18 -11.99 -12.80 -11.26
C ASP A 18 -10.57 -13.27 -10.94
N VAL A 19 -9.61 -12.95 -11.82
CA VAL A 19 -8.19 -13.25 -11.62
C VAL A 19 -7.60 -12.43 -10.47
N PHE A 20 -7.81 -11.11 -10.43
CA PHE A 20 -7.36 -10.24 -9.34
C PHE A 20 -7.89 -10.70 -7.98
N ARG A 21 -9.19 -11.00 -7.90
CA ARG A 21 -9.78 -11.61 -6.69
C ARG A 21 -9.15 -12.96 -6.35
N GLY A 22 -8.73 -13.72 -7.36
CA GLY A 22 -7.99 -14.96 -7.21
C GLY A 22 -6.63 -14.77 -6.52
N TYR A 23 -5.86 -13.74 -6.89
CA TYR A 23 -4.63 -13.34 -6.22
C TYR A 23 -4.90 -12.89 -4.78
N TYR A 24 -5.88 -12.01 -4.57
CA TYR A 24 -6.29 -11.53 -3.25
C TYR A 24 -6.68 -12.69 -2.31
N CYS A 25 -7.47 -13.64 -2.81
CA CYS A 25 -7.85 -14.84 -2.06
C CYS A 25 -6.67 -15.78 -1.79
N SER A 26 -5.71 -15.86 -2.71
CA SER A 26 -4.50 -16.65 -2.56
C SER A 26 -3.59 -16.06 -1.47
N LEU A 27 -3.38 -14.74 -1.48
CA LEU A 27 -2.65 -14.03 -0.43
C LEU A 27 -3.32 -14.20 0.94
N CYS A 28 -4.64 -14.02 1.02
CA CYS A 28 -5.41 -14.28 2.25
C CYS A 28 -5.19 -15.69 2.80
N LYS A 29 -5.23 -16.70 1.92
CA LYS A 29 -5.01 -18.11 2.31
C LYS A 29 -3.56 -18.38 2.71
N THR A 30 -2.60 -17.74 2.07
CA THR A 30 -1.18 -17.84 2.41
C THR A 30 -0.90 -17.23 3.79
N LEU A 31 -1.43 -16.03 4.07
CA LEU A 31 -1.40 -15.43 5.42
C LEU A 31 -1.96 -16.38 6.47
N GLY A 32 -3.16 -16.92 6.21
CA GLY A 32 -3.82 -17.86 7.13
C GLY A 32 -3.04 -19.17 7.34
N ARG A 33 -2.38 -19.69 6.30
CA ARG A 33 -1.57 -20.92 6.37
C ARG A 33 -0.27 -20.70 7.15
N ASN A 34 0.39 -19.56 6.94
CA ASN A 34 1.74 -19.32 7.44
C ASN A 34 1.78 -18.75 8.85
N TYR A 35 0.72 -18.02 9.24
CA TYR A 35 0.68 -17.18 10.45
C TYR A 35 -0.59 -17.33 11.28
N GLY A 36 -1.58 -18.08 10.78
CA GLY A 36 -2.85 -18.30 11.48
C GLY A 36 -3.96 -17.34 11.04
N GLN A 37 -5.16 -17.56 11.58
CA GLN A 37 -6.37 -16.91 11.07
C GLN A 37 -6.42 -15.41 11.32
N VAL A 38 -5.84 -14.92 12.43
CA VAL A 38 -5.81 -13.49 12.77
C VAL A 38 -5.05 -12.69 11.71
N SER A 39 -3.96 -13.24 11.18
CA SER A 39 -3.19 -12.64 10.09
C SER A 39 -3.96 -12.48 8.78
N ARG A 40 -5.14 -13.09 8.63
CA ARG A 40 -5.99 -12.81 7.46
C ARG A 40 -6.60 -11.41 7.50
N LEU A 41 -6.72 -10.82 8.68
CA LEU A 41 -7.28 -9.48 8.90
C LEU A 41 -6.32 -8.38 8.45
N THR A 42 -5.04 -8.70 8.23
CA THR A 42 -4.02 -7.74 7.80
C THR A 42 -3.97 -7.57 6.28
N LEU A 43 -4.76 -8.36 5.55
CA LEU A 43 -4.84 -8.35 4.10
C LEU A 43 -5.30 -6.99 3.59
N ASN A 44 -4.55 -6.41 2.65
CA ASN A 44 -4.86 -5.14 2.01
C ASN A 44 -4.62 -5.22 0.48
N TYR A 45 -5.07 -4.21 -0.26
CA TYR A 45 -4.93 -4.17 -1.71
C TYR A 45 -3.49 -3.90 -2.16
N ASP A 46 -2.72 -3.10 -1.42
CA ASP A 46 -1.33 -2.76 -1.77
C ASP A 46 -0.45 -4.02 -1.89
N LEU A 47 -0.53 -4.94 -0.92
CA LEU A 47 0.25 -6.18 -0.96
C LEU A 47 -0.35 -7.23 -1.91
N ALA A 48 -1.64 -7.11 -2.23
CA ALA A 48 -2.25 -7.88 -3.31
C ALA A 48 -1.76 -7.40 -4.69
N PHE A 49 -1.64 -6.09 -4.89
CA PHE A 49 -1.02 -5.48 -6.06
C PHE A 49 0.44 -5.92 -6.19
N LEU A 50 1.24 -5.83 -5.11
CA LEU A 50 2.62 -6.33 -5.11
C LEU A 50 2.67 -7.80 -5.54
N TYR A 51 1.78 -8.64 -5.03
CA TYR A 51 1.74 -10.05 -5.42
C TYR A 51 1.42 -10.22 -6.91
N VAL A 52 0.41 -9.52 -7.44
CA VAL A 52 0.07 -9.55 -8.87
C VAL A 52 1.26 -9.09 -9.70
N LEU A 53 1.89 -7.96 -9.36
CA LEU A 53 3.02 -7.39 -10.06
C LEU A 53 4.20 -8.36 -10.11
N LEU A 54 4.65 -8.86 -8.96
CA LEU A 54 5.80 -9.77 -8.88
C LEU A 54 5.54 -11.08 -9.62
N ASP A 55 4.35 -11.67 -9.51
CA ASP A 55 4.01 -12.88 -10.26
C ASP A 55 3.91 -12.65 -11.77
N SER A 56 3.67 -11.40 -12.18
CA SER A 56 3.58 -11.02 -13.59
C SER A 56 4.94 -10.86 -14.27
N MET A 57 6.02 -10.77 -13.48
CA MET A 57 7.39 -10.84 -13.98
C MET A 57 7.75 -12.25 -14.48
N SER A 58 6.97 -13.28 -14.11
CA SER A 58 7.14 -14.63 -14.62
C SER A 58 6.31 -14.88 -15.88
N SER A 59 6.89 -15.58 -16.86
CA SER A 59 6.18 -16.08 -18.05
C SER A 59 5.25 -17.26 -17.77
N LEU A 60 5.24 -17.80 -16.55
CA LEU A 60 4.41 -18.95 -16.20
C LEU A 60 2.92 -18.59 -16.20
N PRO A 61 2.05 -19.44 -16.80
CA PRO A 61 0.63 -19.17 -16.88
C PRO A 61 -0.03 -19.19 -15.50
N ILE A 62 -1.13 -18.43 -15.39
CA ILE A 62 -1.92 -18.35 -14.16
C ILE A 62 -2.66 -19.68 -13.97
N ASN A 63 -2.32 -20.38 -12.90
CA ASN A 63 -3.00 -21.61 -12.50
C ASN A 63 -3.72 -21.40 -11.17
N GLY A 64 -4.85 -22.07 -11.01
CA GLY A 64 -5.64 -21.95 -9.79
C GLY A 64 -6.80 -22.93 -9.76
N LYS A 65 -7.59 -22.84 -8.69
CA LYS A 65 -8.78 -23.68 -8.50
C LYS A 65 -9.95 -22.91 -7.91
N ARG A 66 -11.16 -23.36 -8.21
CA ARG A 66 -12.38 -22.84 -7.58
C ARG A 66 -12.60 -23.50 -6.22
N GLN A 67 -12.58 -22.70 -5.15
CA GLN A 67 -12.75 -23.18 -3.78
C GLN A 67 -13.55 -22.20 -2.92
N ARG A 68 -14.09 -22.69 -1.80
CA ARG A 68 -14.76 -21.88 -0.77
C ARG A 68 -13.73 -21.27 0.18
N CYS A 69 -14.12 -20.21 0.90
CA CYS A 69 -13.36 -19.66 2.01
C CYS A 69 -14.27 -19.35 3.20
N ILE A 70 -13.69 -19.12 4.37
CA ILE A 70 -14.44 -18.87 5.62
C ILE A 70 -15.36 -17.65 5.49
N ALA A 71 -14.88 -16.60 4.82
CA ALA A 71 -15.70 -15.41 4.55
C ALA A 71 -16.80 -15.64 3.49
N HIS A 72 -16.69 -16.70 2.67
CA HIS A 72 -17.60 -16.98 1.57
C HIS A 72 -17.90 -18.49 1.49
N PRO A 73 -18.59 -19.05 2.50
CA PRO A 73 -18.76 -20.51 2.62
C PRO A 73 -19.70 -21.08 1.56
N PHE A 74 -20.63 -20.27 1.03
CA PHE A 74 -21.65 -20.74 0.09
C PHE A 74 -21.27 -20.58 -1.39
N LYS A 75 -20.28 -19.73 -1.73
CA LYS A 75 -19.88 -19.45 -3.12
C LYS A 75 -18.43 -19.86 -3.38
N LYS A 76 -18.20 -20.74 -4.36
CA LYS A 76 -16.84 -21.03 -4.83
C LYS A 76 -16.29 -19.82 -5.59
N ARG A 77 -15.05 -19.45 -5.30
CA ARG A 77 -14.31 -18.40 -6.02
C ARG A 77 -13.04 -18.99 -6.62
N PHE A 78 -12.60 -18.45 -7.74
CA PHE A 78 -11.29 -18.77 -8.29
C PHE A 78 -10.21 -18.30 -7.31
N VAL A 79 -9.17 -19.11 -7.11
CA VAL A 79 -8.03 -18.80 -6.27
C VAL A 79 -6.77 -19.27 -6.99
N VAL A 80 -5.85 -18.34 -7.22
CA VAL A 80 -4.54 -18.62 -7.82
C VAL A 80 -3.75 -19.53 -6.91
N PHE A 81 -3.04 -20.52 -7.46
CA PHE A 81 -2.15 -21.36 -6.66
C PHE A 81 -1.04 -20.50 -6.05
N PRO A 82 -0.76 -20.65 -4.75
CA PRO A 82 0.28 -19.85 -4.11
C PRO A 82 1.64 -20.25 -4.68
N ASN A 83 2.48 -19.26 -4.91
CA ASN A 83 3.87 -19.43 -5.33
C ASN A 83 4.79 -18.63 -4.40
N VAL A 84 6.06 -18.53 -4.77
CA VAL A 84 7.07 -17.80 -3.98
C VAL A 84 6.71 -16.32 -3.76
N PHE A 85 6.02 -15.68 -4.71
CA PHE A 85 5.59 -14.29 -4.57
C PHE A 85 4.40 -14.15 -3.61
N ALA A 86 3.49 -15.15 -3.56
CA ALA A 86 2.45 -15.18 -2.54
C ALA A 86 3.05 -15.26 -1.12
N GLU A 87 4.09 -16.09 -0.96
CA GLU A 87 4.83 -16.24 0.29
C GLU A 87 5.52 -14.91 0.65
N TYR A 88 6.27 -14.33 -0.28
CA TYR A 88 6.97 -13.05 -0.10
C TYR A 88 6.02 -11.90 0.26
N SER A 89 4.94 -11.68 -0.51
CA SER A 89 3.98 -10.63 -0.22
C SER A 89 3.24 -10.86 1.11
N SER A 90 3.04 -12.12 1.53
CA SER A 90 2.49 -12.42 2.85
C SER A 90 3.47 -12.07 3.98
N ASP A 91 4.77 -12.26 3.77
CA ASP A 91 5.81 -11.89 4.73
C ASP A 91 5.89 -10.36 4.87
N MET A 92 5.90 -9.63 3.75
CA MET A 92 5.92 -8.16 3.73
C MET A 92 4.65 -7.57 4.37
N ASN A 93 3.48 -8.16 4.10
CA ASN A 93 2.23 -7.73 4.72
C ASN A 93 2.28 -7.81 6.25
N ILE A 94 2.83 -8.89 6.81
CA ILE A 94 3.00 -9.04 8.26
C ILE A 94 4.01 -8.04 8.82
N ILE A 95 5.14 -7.82 8.13
CA ILE A 95 6.17 -6.88 8.56
C ILE A 95 5.59 -5.47 8.68
N LEU A 96 4.97 -4.99 7.60
CA LEU A 96 4.42 -3.66 7.52
C LEU A 96 3.24 -3.46 8.48
N MET A 97 2.33 -4.43 8.58
CA MET A 97 1.21 -4.33 9.51
C MET A 97 1.66 -4.35 10.97
N TYR A 98 2.67 -5.15 11.31
CA TYR A 98 3.21 -5.18 12.67
C TYR A 98 3.80 -3.82 13.04
N TYR A 99 4.64 -3.25 12.18
CA TYR A 99 5.22 -1.92 12.43
C TYR A 99 4.15 -0.83 12.52
N ASN A 100 3.13 -0.83 11.65
CA ASN A 100 2.01 0.11 11.73
C ASN A 100 1.24 0.04 13.06
N LEU A 101 1.05 -1.17 13.60
CA LEU A 101 0.36 -1.35 14.88
C LEU A 101 1.25 -0.99 16.07
N GLU A 102 2.55 -1.22 15.97
CA GLU A 102 3.53 -0.83 16.99
C GLU A 102 3.63 0.70 17.10
N ASP A 103 3.66 1.38 15.96
CA ASP A 103 3.64 2.84 15.83
C ASP A 103 2.37 3.45 16.47
N LYS A 104 1.18 3.01 16.06
CA LYS A 104 -0.10 3.41 16.68
C LYS A 104 -0.20 3.14 18.18
N TRP A 105 0.46 2.09 18.66
CA TRP A 105 0.50 1.80 20.09
C TRP A 105 1.41 2.77 20.85
N SER A 106 2.56 3.12 20.27
CA SER A 106 3.51 4.08 20.83
C SER A 106 2.89 5.48 20.93
N ASP A 107 2.23 5.92 19.86
CA ASP A 107 1.88 7.34 19.70
C ASP A 107 0.50 7.69 20.27
N GLU A 108 -0.49 6.83 20.06
CA GLU A 108 -1.88 7.08 20.47
C GLU A 108 -2.26 6.37 21.78
N LYS A 109 -1.37 5.53 22.36
CA LYS A 109 -1.71 4.54 23.42
C LYS A 109 -2.95 3.72 23.08
N ASN A 110 -3.17 3.48 21.79
CA ASN A 110 -4.41 2.90 21.29
C ASN A 110 -4.47 1.40 21.63
N ILE A 111 -5.34 1.02 22.58
CA ILE A 111 -5.50 -0.36 23.09
C ILE A 111 -5.73 -1.39 21.96
N LEU A 112 -6.38 -0.99 20.87
CA LEU A 112 -6.57 -1.84 19.69
C LEU A 112 -5.26 -2.09 18.93
N GLY A 113 -4.39 -1.07 18.82
CA GLY A 113 -3.04 -1.20 18.27
C GLY A 113 -2.17 -2.17 19.08
N GLY A 114 -2.14 -2.00 20.40
CA GLY A 114 -1.33 -2.85 21.29
C GLY A 114 -1.75 -4.32 21.32
N THR A 115 -3.06 -4.59 21.36
CA THR A 115 -3.59 -5.97 21.29
C THR A 115 -3.38 -6.61 19.93
N GLY A 116 -3.52 -5.84 18.84
CA GLY A 116 -3.20 -6.29 17.48
C GLY A 116 -1.71 -6.62 17.29
N ALA A 117 -0.81 -5.74 17.75
CA ALA A 117 0.62 -5.96 17.70
C ALA A 117 1.02 -7.23 18.47
N LEU A 118 0.45 -7.44 19.67
CA LEU A 118 0.69 -8.66 20.45
C LEU A 118 0.26 -9.93 19.69
N ALA A 119 -0.89 -9.89 19.03
CA ALA A 119 -1.41 -11.02 18.24
C ALA A 119 -0.52 -11.34 17.03
N LEU A 120 0.08 -10.33 16.40
CA LEU A 120 0.98 -10.51 15.26
C LEU A 120 2.45 -10.73 15.62
N LYS A 121 2.85 -10.50 16.88
CA LYS A 121 4.25 -10.56 17.33
C LYS A 121 4.97 -11.87 16.97
N ARG A 122 4.27 -13.01 17.07
CA ARG A 122 4.85 -14.32 16.68
C ARG A 122 5.05 -14.43 15.18
N ALA A 123 4.08 -13.97 14.38
CA ALA A 123 4.17 -13.94 12.93
C ALA A 123 5.32 -13.03 12.48
N PHE A 124 5.40 -11.83 13.07
CA PHE A 124 6.47 -10.87 12.82
C PHE A 124 7.86 -11.42 13.16
N LYS A 125 8.06 -12.05 14.32
CA LYS A 125 9.36 -12.68 14.65
C LYS A 125 9.78 -13.72 13.61
N LYS A 126 8.82 -14.47 13.06
CA LYS A 126 9.07 -15.46 12.00
C LYS A 126 9.41 -14.82 10.66
N THR A 127 8.84 -13.66 10.30
CA THR A 127 9.20 -12.92 9.08
C THR A 127 10.52 -12.20 9.24
N LYS A 128 10.74 -11.51 10.36
CA LYS A 128 12.01 -10.84 10.70
C LYS A 128 13.21 -11.77 10.60
N LYS A 129 13.09 -13.03 11.04
CA LYS A 129 14.16 -14.03 10.89
C LYS A 129 14.47 -14.40 9.43
N ARG A 130 13.47 -14.35 8.53
CA ARG A 130 13.63 -14.69 7.10
C ARG A 130 14.10 -13.50 6.24
N HIS A 131 13.83 -12.28 6.70
CA HIS A 131 14.12 -11.04 5.98
C HIS A 131 14.80 -10.03 6.90
N THR A 132 15.85 -10.47 7.61
CA THR A 132 16.54 -9.65 8.62
C THR A 132 17.01 -8.32 8.06
N GLU A 133 17.69 -8.33 6.91
CA GLU A 133 18.23 -7.13 6.26
C GLU A 133 17.12 -6.13 5.92
N LYS A 134 16.04 -6.59 5.28
CA LYS A 134 14.88 -5.75 4.95
C LYS A 134 14.20 -5.19 6.19
N CYS A 135 14.01 -6.01 7.22
CA CYS A 135 13.43 -5.51 8.47
C CYS A 135 14.33 -4.45 9.13
N THR A 136 15.65 -4.61 9.09
CA THR A 136 16.57 -3.61 9.61
C THR A 136 16.50 -2.31 8.80
N ALA A 137 16.48 -2.38 7.47
CA ALA A 137 16.35 -1.20 6.61
C ALA A 137 15.02 -0.48 6.86
N ILE A 138 13.89 -1.20 6.84
CA ILE A 138 12.56 -0.65 7.11
C ILE A 138 12.51 -0.03 8.52
N GLU A 139 13.07 -0.68 9.54
CA GLU A 139 13.08 -0.15 10.91
C GLU A 139 13.91 1.14 11.02
N ASN A 140 14.98 1.29 10.25
CA ASN A 140 15.78 2.52 10.22
C ASN A 140 15.02 3.67 9.56
N HIS A 141 14.35 3.42 8.42
CA HIS A 141 13.53 4.43 7.76
C HIS A 141 12.31 4.84 8.60
N LEU A 142 11.68 3.90 9.31
CA LEU A 142 10.60 4.23 10.26
C LEU A 142 11.09 5.10 11.42
N LYS A 143 12.32 4.89 11.91
CA LYS A 143 12.92 5.75 12.94
C LYS A 143 13.20 7.14 12.41
N ALA A 144 13.80 7.24 11.21
CA ALA A 144 14.06 8.52 10.55
C ALA A 144 12.75 9.29 10.30
N LEU A 145 11.71 8.61 9.84
CA LEU A 145 10.37 9.16 9.68
C LEU A 145 9.84 9.74 11.02
N SER A 146 9.86 8.94 12.08
CA SER A 146 9.42 9.39 13.42
C SER A 146 10.26 10.54 13.98
N ASP A 147 11.55 10.62 13.63
CA ASP A 147 12.42 11.71 14.05
C ASP A 147 12.10 13.01 13.29
N LEU A 148 11.79 12.93 11.99
CA LEU A 148 11.33 14.08 11.19
C LEU A 148 9.99 14.62 11.70
N GLU A 149 9.06 13.73 12.06
CA GLU A 149 7.75 14.10 12.62
C GLU A 149 7.90 14.83 13.97
N LYS A 150 8.77 14.33 14.86
CA LYS A 150 9.06 14.99 16.15
C LYS A 150 9.77 16.33 16.00
N GLN A 151 10.55 16.49 14.94
CA GLN A 151 11.20 17.76 14.60
C GLN A 151 10.22 18.74 13.93
N GLU A 152 8.96 18.33 13.73
CA GLU A 152 7.95 19.09 13.01
C GLU A 152 8.42 19.54 11.62
N CYS A 153 9.11 18.64 10.90
CA CYS A 153 9.65 18.91 9.55
C CYS A 153 8.58 19.57 8.66
N ASP A 154 8.96 20.65 7.98
CA ASP A 154 8.09 21.47 7.13
C ASP A 154 8.26 21.14 5.64
N SER A 155 8.81 19.97 5.32
CA SER A 155 9.06 19.51 3.96
C SER A 155 8.39 18.15 3.73
N ILE A 156 7.26 18.15 3.01
CA ILE A 156 6.56 16.90 2.63
C ILE A 156 7.48 15.94 1.88
N ASP A 157 8.39 16.47 1.06
CA ASP A 157 9.28 15.66 0.24
C ASP A 157 10.32 14.91 1.08
N GLU A 158 10.87 15.54 2.12
CA GLU A 158 11.80 14.88 3.05
C GLU A 158 11.12 13.77 3.84
N VAL A 159 9.89 13.98 4.27
CA VAL A 159 9.16 12.97 5.03
C VAL A 159 8.67 11.84 4.12
N ALA A 160 8.24 12.17 2.90
CA ALA A 160 7.84 11.19 1.89
C ALA A 160 9.03 10.35 1.37
N GLU A 161 10.27 10.86 1.41
CA GLU A 161 11.49 10.12 1.08
C GLU A 161 11.60 8.84 1.92
N GLU A 162 11.42 8.95 3.24
CA GLU A 162 11.57 7.82 4.16
C GLU A 162 10.51 6.75 3.92
N PHE A 163 9.25 7.15 3.70
CA PHE A 163 8.20 6.19 3.37
C PHE A 163 8.37 5.58 1.97
N GLY A 164 8.87 6.36 1.01
CA GLY A 164 9.32 5.86 -0.29
C GLY A 164 10.40 4.80 -0.14
N ALA A 165 11.41 5.02 0.69
CA ALA A 165 12.49 4.07 0.92
C ALA A 165 12.00 2.75 1.56
N ILE A 166 11.03 2.81 2.48
CA ILE A 166 10.35 1.62 3.00
C ILE A 166 9.70 0.82 1.86
N MET A 167 8.99 1.48 0.96
CA MET A 167 8.31 0.82 -0.14
C MET A 167 9.29 0.31 -1.21
N ARG A 168 10.44 0.97 -1.41
CA ARG A 168 11.57 0.44 -2.21
C ARG A 168 12.00 -0.93 -1.67
N GLU A 169 12.27 -1.01 -0.37
CA GLU A 169 12.66 -2.27 0.27
C GLU A 169 11.61 -3.37 0.09
N VAL A 170 10.33 -3.02 0.16
CA VAL A 170 9.25 -3.99 -0.04
C VAL A 170 9.20 -4.50 -1.48
N PHE A 171 9.42 -3.63 -2.47
CA PHE A 171 9.31 -3.96 -3.89
C PHE A 171 10.57 -4.63 -4.46
N GLU A 172 11.75 -4.40 -3.87
CA GLU A 172 12.99 -5.09 -4.24
C GLU A 172 12.99 -6.55 -3.77
N CYS A 173 12.23 -7.37 -4.49
CA CYS A 173 12.04 -8.77 -4.18
C CYS A 173 13.25 -9.61 -4.64
N LYS A 174 13.90 -10.27 -3.70
CA LYS A 174 15.04 -11.17 -3.98
C LYS A 174 14.74 -12.37 -4.88
N HIS A 175 13.46 -12.67 -5.12
CA HIS A 175 13.03 -13.74 -6.02
C HIS A 175 12.99 -13.31 -7.49
N ILE A 176 13.23 -12.03 -7.76
CA ILE A 176 13.49 -11.52 -9.11
C ILE A 176 14.99 -11.66 -9.37
N GLU A 177 15.32 -12.51 -10.36
CA GLU A 177 16.71 -12.87 -10.68
C GLU A 177 17.45 -11.74 -11.39
N ASP A 178 16.77 -11.05 -12.31
CA ASP A 178 17.35 -9.92 -13.03
C ASP A 178 17.50 -8.70 -12.10
N GLU A 179 18.72 -8.19 -12.02
CA GLU A 179 19.05 -7.08 -11.13
C GLU A 179 18.43 -5.75 -11.61
N ASN A 180 18.31 -5.54 -12.91
CA ASN A 180 17.71 -4.32 -13.46
C ASN A 180 16.20 -4.31 -13.20
N ASP A 181 15.52 -5.43 -13.39
CA ASP A 181 14.10 -5.57 -13.04
C ASP A 181 13.89 -5.35 -11.54
N ARG A 182 14.76 -5.92 -10.69
CA ARG A 182 14.67 -5.71 -9.25
C ARG A 182 14.84 -4.24 -8.85
N LYS A 183 15.83 -3.54 -9.43
CA LYS A 183 16.02 -2.10 -9.20
C LYS A 183 14.87 -1.26 -9.75
N THR A 184 14.32 -1.64 -10.89
CA THR A 184 13.17 -0.97 -11.51
C THR A 184 11.92 -1.13 -10.64
N LEU A 185 11.68 -2.33 -10.09
CA LEU A 185 10.65 -2.57 -9.08
C LEU A 185 10.89 -1.72 -7.83
N GLY A 186 12.13 -1.62 -7.36
CA GLY A 186 12.50 -0.73 -6.24
C GLY A 186 12.16 0.75 -6.51
N TRP A 187 12.49 1.26 -7.69
CA TRP A 187 12.17 2.63 -8.11
C TRP A 187 10.65 2.84 -8.20
N MET A 188 9.93 1.86 -8.72
CA MET A 188 8.47 1.87 -8.76
C MET A 188 7.88 1.91 -7.36
N GLY A 189 8.35 1.03 -6.45
CA GLY A 189 7.92 0.98 -5.06
C GLY A 189 8.18 2.29 -4.33
N TYR A 190 9.36 2.89 -4.54
CA TYR A 190 9.72 4.18 -3.96
C TYR A 190 8.75 5.30 -4.33
N ASN A 191 8.49 5.48 -5.63
CA ASN A 191 7.59 6.55 -6.09
C ASN A 191 6.13 6.27 -5.71
N LEU A 192 5.72 5.00 -5.70
CA LEU A 192 4.40 4.61 -5.20
C LEU A 192 4.27 4.90 -3.69
N GLY A 193 5.34 4.67 -2.92
CA GLY A 193 5.40 5.05 -1.51
C GLY A 193 5.24 6.55 -1.31
N ARG A 194 6.00 7.38 -2.04
CA ARG A 194 5.84 8.84 -2.01
C ARG A 194 4.40 9.26 -2.31
N TRP A 195 3.81 8.70 -3.37
CA TRP A 195 2.42 8.96 -3.71
C TRP A 195 1.45 8.58 -2.57
N ILE A 196 1.59 7.39 -1.98
CA ILE A 196 0.77 6.94 -0.83
C ILE A 196 0.90 7.93 0.34
N TYR A 197 2.13 8.30 0.72
CA TYR A 197 2.37 9.15 1.89
C TYR A 197 1.78 10.55 1.70
N ILE A 198 2.05 11.19 0.55
CA ILE A 198 1.55 12.52 0.22
C ILE A 198 0.02 12.54 0.17
N LEU A 199 -0.58 11.50 -0.43
CA LEU A 199 -2.03 11.40 -0.55
C LEU A 199 -2.70 11.19 0.82
N ASP A 200 -2.14 10.32 1.66
CA ASP A 200 -2.63 10.07 3.03
C ASP A 200 -2.50 11.34 3.87
N ALA A 201 -1.37 12.05 3.78
CA ALA A 201 -1.17 13.32 4.47
C ALA A 201 -2.21 14.38 4.06
N TYR A 202 -2.62 14.43 2.78
CA TYR A 202 -3.68 15.35 2.34
C TYR A 202 -5.08 14.91 2.78
N ASP A 203 -5.38 13.61 2.72
CA ASP A 203 -6.67 13.04 3.14
C ASP A 203 -6.90 13.24 4.66
N ASP A 204 -5.84 13.08 5.46
CA ASP A 204 -5.90 13.16 6.92
C ASP A 204 -5.78 14.60 7.49
N ILE A 205 -5.59 15.66 6.69
CA ILE A 205 -5.44 17.06 7.18
C ILE A 205 -6.50 17.42 8.23
N GLU A 206 -7.78 17.19 7.93
CA GLU A 206 -8.87 17.54 8.85
C GLU A 206 -8.81 16.72 10.15
N LYS A 207 -8.47 15.44 10.05
CA LYS A 207 -8.37 14.52 11.17
C LYS A 207 -7.17 14.86 12.06
N ASP A 208 -6.01 15.08 11.48
CA ASP A 208 -4.78 15.39 12.21
C ASP A 208 -4.90 16.71 12.95
N MET A 209 -5.48 17.74 12.31
CA MET A 209 -5.74 19.02 12.96
C MET A 209 -6.72 18.91 14.14
N LYS A 210 -7.79 18.10 14.02
CA LYS A 210 -8.73 17.86 15.13
C LYS A 210 -8.08 17.17 16.32
N HIS A 211 -7.09 16.31 16.07
CA HIS A 211 -6.35 15.59 17.10
C HIS A 211 -5.08 16.31 17.57
N ASN A 212 -4.75 17.47 17.00
CA ASN A 212 -3.50 18.19 17.21
C ASN A 212 -2.27 17.29 16.94
N SER A 213 -2.39 16.44 15.92
CA SER A 213 -1.33 15.58 15.42
C SER A 213 -0.49 16.31 14.37
N TYR A 214 0.76 15.89 14.21
CA TYR A 214 1.62 16.40 13.15
C TYR A 214 1.04 16.06 11.77
N ASN A 215 1.06 17.04 10.86
CA ASN A 215 0.79 16.83 9.46
C ASN A 215 1.78 17.66 8.62
N PRO A 216 2.57 17.03 7.72
CA PRO A 216 3.64 17.69 6.98
C PRO A 216 3.13 18.82 6.07
N LEU A 217 1.94 18.67 5.46
CA LEU A 217 1.38 19.70 4.58
C LEU A 217 0.93 20.93 5.37
N VAL A 218 0.37 20.73 6.56
CA VAL A 218 -0.03 21.81 7.46
C VAL A 218 1.18 22.61 7.92
N LYS A 219 2.31 21.94 8.22
CA LYS A 219 3.57 22.59 8.60
C LYS A 219 4.21 23.32 7.44
N GLN A 220 4.36 22.66 6.30
CA GLN A 220 5.01 23.22 5.10
C GLN A 220 4.34 24.49 4.59
N TYR A 221 3.02 24.56 4.65
CA TYR A 221 2.26 25.70 4.13
C TYR A 221 1.79 26.67 5.22
N ASP A 222 2.32 26.55 6.44
CA ASP A 222 2.11 27.47 7.58
C ASP A 222 0.63 27.85 7.76
N PHE A 223 -0.22 26.84 8.00
CA PHE A 223 -1.65 27.05 8.19
C PHE A 223 -1.94 27.97 9.40
N LYS A 224 -2.70 29.05 9.19
CA LYS A 224 -2.92 30.13 10.19
C LYS A 224 -4.27 30.12 10.91
N GLY A 225 -5.03 29.02 10.85
CA GLY A 225 -6.34 28.94 11.50
C GLY A 225 -7.52 29.32 10.60
N ASP A 226 -7.32 29.39 9.28
CA ASP A 226 -8.39 29.60 8.29
C ASP A 226 -9.34 28.38 8.20
N ASP A 227 -10.41 28.46 7.42
CA ASP A 227 -11.23 27.29 7.12
C ASP A 227 -10.39 26.16 6.47
N ILE A 228 -10.47 24.93 7.00
CA ILE A 228 -9.67 23.78 6.55
C ILE A 228 -9.93 23.49 5.07
N SER A 229 -11.18 23.61 4.62
CA SER A 229 -11.56 23.37 3.22
C SER A 229 -10.87 24.38 2.30
N SER A 230 -10.89 25.65 2.70
CA SER A 230 -10.19 26.73 1.99
C SER A 230 -8.69 26.50 1.96
N PHE A 231 -8.08 26.07 3.07
CA PHE A 231 -6.66 25.70 3.09
C PHE A 231 -6.34 24.57 2.12
N LYS A 232 -7.10 23.47 2.14
CA LYS A 232 -6.93 22.33 1.21
C LYS A 232 -6.97 22.81 -0.25
N GLU A 233 -7.90 23.69 -0.59
CA GLU A 233 -7.97 24.29 -1.94
C GLU A 233 -6.70 25.08 -2.30
N THR A 234 -6.14 25.87 -1.38
CA THR A 234 -4.93 26.67 -1.67
C THR A 234 -3.68 25.84 -1.95
N ILE A 235 -3.59 24.62 -1.40
CA ILE A 235 -2.43 23.74 -1.57
C ILE A 235 -2.67 22.65 -2.62
N ARG A 236 -3.92 22.44 -3.05
CA ARG A 236 -4.33 21.34 -3.94
C ARG A 236 -3.44 21.21 -5.17
N GLU A 237 -3.24 22.27 -5.94
CA GLU A 237 -2.46 22.22 -7.18
C GLU A 237 -1.00 21.82 -6.95
N LYS A 238 -0.42 22.23 -5.82
CA LYS A 238 0.97 21.88 -5.47
C LYS A 238 1.09 20.42 -5.06
N VAL A 239 0.11 19.92 -4.29
CA VAL A 239 0.03 18.52 -3.90
C VAL A 239 -0.23 17.63 -5.11
N ASP A 240 -1.15 18.03 -5.99
CA ASP A 240 -1.46 17.35 -7.24
C ASP A 240 -0.23 17.22 -8.15
N PHE A 241 0.58 18.28 -8.24
CA PHE A 241 1.85 18.22 -8.96
C PHE A 241 2.79 17.14 -8.41
N SER A 242 3.00 17.08 -7.09
CA SER A 242 3.88 16.08 -6.46
C SER A 242 3.35 14.64 -6.61
N LEU A 243 2.02 14.46 -6.52
CA LEU A 243 1.36 13.18 -6.75
C LEU A 243 1.51 12.74 -8.20
N THR A 244 1.21 13.62 -9.15
CA THR A 244 1.33 13.38 -10.60
C THR A 244 2.76 13.06 -10.99
N TYR A 245 3.74 13.77 -10.45
CA TYR A 245 5.16 13.48 -10.68
C TYR A 245 5.50 12.06 -10.20
N SER A 246 5.10 11.69 -8.98
CA SER A 246 5.33 10.37 -8.42
C SER A 246 4.68 9.27 -9.27
N LEU A 247 3.44 9.47 -9.72
CA LEU A 247 2.77 8.53 -10.63
C LEU A 247 3.45 8.42 -11.99
N SER A 248 3.99 9.51 -12.53
CA SER A 248 4.74 9.48 -13.80
C SER A 248 6.01 8.64 -13.70
N GLU A 249 6.68 8.64 -12.55
CA GLU A 249 7.86 7.80 -12.30
C GLU A 249 7.47 6.32 -12.10
N VAL A 250 6.32 6.05 -11.48
CA VAL A 250 5.74 4.70 -11.40
C VAL A 250 5.44 4.17 -12.80
N GLU A 251 4.83 4.97 -13.67
CA GLU A 251 4.53 4.60 -15.06
C GLU A 251 5.80 4.30 -15.87
N LYS A 252 6.82 5.15 -15.76
CA LYS A 252 8.12 4.94 -16.43
C LYS A 252 8.74 3.62 -15.99
N ALA A 253 8.77 3.36 -14.69
CA ALA A 253 9.28 2.11 -14.15
C ALA A 253 8.48 0.90 -14.64
N TYR A 254 7.14 0.98 -14.60
CA TYR A 254 6.27 -0.09 -15.07
C TYR A 254 6.48 -0.41 -16.56
N SER A 255 6.65 0.62 -17.38
CA SER A 255 6.90 0.48 -18.83
C SER A 255 8.23 -0.25 -19.11
N LEU A 256 9.25 0.00 -18.28
CA LEU A 256 10.56 -0.65 -18.40
C LEU A 256 10.53 -2.15 -18.06
N LEU A 257 9.61 -2.58 -17.19
CA LEU A 257 9.49 -3.99 -16.77
C LEU A 257 8.93 -4.91 -17.87
N GLY A 258 8.37 -4.37 -18.95
CA GLY A 258 7.90 -5.17 -20.10
C GLY A 258 6.85 -6.22 -19.74
N VAL A 259 5.96 -5.93 -18.78
CA VAL A 259 5.02 -6.91 -18.23
C VAL A 259 3.89 -7.25 -19.21
N GLU A 260 3.80 -8.54 -19.57
CA GLU A 260 2.73 -9.08 -20.43
C GLU A 260 1.65 -9.84 -19.64
N LYS A 261 2.05 -10.61 -18.63
CA LYS A 261 1.13 -11.35 -17.77
C LYS A 261 0.34 -10.38 -16.89
N ASN A 262 -0.96 -10.63 -16.71
CA ASN A 262 -1.88 -9.75 -15.97
C ASN A 262 -1.89 -8.28 -16.42
N LYS A 263 -1.40 -7.95 -17.62
CA LYS A 263 -1.28 -6.57 -18.11
C LYS A 263 -2.56 -5.76 -17.92
N GLY A 264 -3.72 -6.29 -18.32
CA GLY A 264 -5.01 -5.60 -18.12
C GLY A 264 -5.38 -5.29 -16.66
N ILE A 265 -4.93 -6.09 -15.69
CA ILE A 265 -5.14 -5.81 -14.26
C ILE A 265 -4.19 -4.71 -13.80
N LEU A 266 -2.91 -4.79 -14.20
CA LEU A 266 -1.89 -3.83 -13.81
C LEU A 266 -2.14 -2.46 -14.46
N ASP A 267 -2.45 -2.43 -15.76
CA ASP A 267 -2.85 -1.23 -16.50
C ASP A 267 -4.06 -0.57 -15.84
N ASN A 268 -5.08 -1.35 -15.46
CA ASN A 268 -6.26 -0.80 -14.77
C ASN A 268 -5.89 -0.16 -13.43
N ILE A 269 -5.05 -0.80 -12.62
CA ILE A 269 -4.64 -0.24 -11.32
C ILE A 269 -3.82 1.03 -11.54
N LEU A 270 -2.80 0.98 -12.40
CA LEU A 270 -1.83 2.07 -12.57
C LEU A 270 -2.39 3.27 -13.33
N TYR A 271 -3.15 3.03 -14.40
CA TYR A 271 -3.65 4.08 -15.30
C TYR A 271 -5.09 4.49 -15.03
N SER A 272 -5.83 3.80 -14.15
CA SER A 272 -7.18 4.21 -13.73
C SER A 272 -7.30 4.27 -12.21
N GLY A 273 -7.03 3.17 -11.51
CA GLY A 273 -7.22 3.06 -10.07
C GLY A 273 -6.51 4.14 -9.26
N LEU A 274 -5.21 4.36 -9.52
CA LEU A 274 -4.42 5.39 -8.85
C LEU A 274 -4.95 6.81 -9.14
N ILE A 275 -5.34 7.09 -10.40
CA ILE A 275 -5.88 8.40 -10.81
C ILE A 275 -7.23 8.66 -10.13
N VAL A 276 -8.15 7.70 -10.20
CA VAL A 276 -9.47 7.78 -9.54
C VAL A 276 -9.31 7.98 -8.04
N LYS A 277 -8.33 7.32 -7.41
CA LYS A 277 -8.06 7.48 -5.99
C LYS A 277 -7.53 8.87 -5.67
N THR A 278 -6.59 9.39 -6.46
CA THR A 278 -6.09 10.77 -6.34
C THR A 278 -7.22 11.78 -6.48
N ASP A 279 -8.03 11.67 -7.52
CA ASP A 279 -9.16 12.58 -7.76
C ASP A 279 -10.20 12.54 -6.64
N LYS A 280 -10.51 11.34 -6.12
CA LYS A 280 -11.46 11.17 -5.02
C LYS A 280 -11.02 11.90 -3.75
N VAL A 281 -9.73 11.86 -3.43
CA VAL A 281 -9.15 12.49 -2.24
C VAL A 281 -8.96 14.00 -2.46
N LEU A 282 -8.41 14.42 -3.60
CA LEU A 282 -8.13 15.84 -3.86
C LEU A 282 -9.41 16.67 -4.02
N HIS A 283 -10.42 16.13 -4.70
CA HIS A 283 -11.66 16.83 -5.03
C HIS A 283 -12.88 16.44 -4.19
N GLU A 284 -12.71 15.53 -3.22
CA GLU A 284 -13.80 14.98 -2.38
C GLU A 284 -14.96 14.39 -3.22
N ARG A 285 -14.69 14.07 -4.49
CA ARG A 285 -15.64 13.51 -5.45
C ARG A 285 -15.90 12.05 -5.08
N GLY A 286 -16.88 11.83 -4.21
CA GLY A 286 -17.34 10.48 -3.88
C GLY A 286 -18.18 10.37 -2.61
N ILE A 287 -18.08 11.31 -1.67
CA ILE A 287 -18.80 11.19 -0.39
C ILE A 287 -20.33 11.35 -0.56
N LYS A 288 -20.80 12.06 -1.59
CA LYS A 288 -22.24 12.25 -1.84
C LYS A 288 -22.92 11.12 -2.61
N ASN A 289 -22.21 10.35 -3.44
CA ASN A 289 -22.86 9.41 -4.38
C ASN A 289 -22.76 7.93 -3.95
N GLU A 290 -21.85 7.53 -3.05
CA GLU A 290 -21.78 6.14 -2.58
C GLU A 290 -22.89 5.77 -1.58
N LYS A 291 -23.56 6.74 -0.94
CA LYS A 291 -24.69 6.48 -0.04
C LYS A 291 -25.99 6.10 -0.75
N GLU A 292 -26.07 6.26 -2.07
CA GLU A 292 -27.28 5.93 -2.84
C GLU A 292 -27.20 4.56 -3.55
N SER A 293 -26.09 3.82 -3.40
CA SER A 293 -25.86 2.56 -4.12
C SER A 293 -25.56 1.35 -3.23
N LEU A 294 -25.99 1.37 -1.96
CA LEU A 294 -26.06 0.19 -1.08
C LEU A 294 -27.50 -0.34 -0.98
#